data_AF-A0A961JSV9-F1
#
_entry.id   AF-A0A961JSV9-F1
#
_cell.length_a   1.000
_cell.length_b   1.000
_cell.length_c   1.000
_cell.angle_alpha   90.00
_cell.angle_beta   90.00
_cell.angle_gamma   90.00
#
_symmetry.space_group_name_H-M   'P 1'
#
loop_
_entity.id
_entity.type
_entity.pdbx_description
1 polymer ?
#
loop_
_entity_poly.entity_id
_entity_poly.type
_entity_poly.pdbx_seq_one_letter_code
_entity_poly.pdbx_strand_id
1 'polypeptide(L)'
;LFDPLNGTGWEQYHVEATGGYLFDSGVSVEFGLHYTEGDMRFALDGNAFQALAGVGYEITPDLKVEAGYVYTDFGTVMWDSWQSHGIKLALTKEIGGGTTFGQRNYLNLHNGY
;
A
#
# COMPACT_ATOMS: atom_id res chain seq x y z
N LEU A 1 8.00 -7.88 0.11
CA LEU A 1 6.86 -7.46 -0.74
C LEU A 1 7.40 -7.16 -2.12
N PHE A 2 6.70 -7.60 -3.16
CA PHE A 2 6.90 -7.07 -4.51
C PHE A 2 6.45 -5.60 -4.47
N ASP A 3 7.37 -4.69 -4.76
CA ASP A 3 7.09 -3.27 -4.89
C ASP A 3 7.39 -2.87 -6.34
N PRO A 4 6.38 -2.85 -7.22
CA PRO A 4 6.56 -2.51 -8.62
C PRO A 4 6.92 -1.05 -8.84
N LEU A 5 6.80 -0.19 -7.81
CA LEU A 5 7.05 1.25 -7.91
C LEU A 5 8.54 1.60 -7.81
N ASN A 6 9.37 0.68 -7.32
CA ASN A 6 10.81 0.86 -7.22
C ASN A 6 11.52 0.45 -8.54
N GLY A 7 11.72 1.42 -9.43
CA GLY A 7 12.38 1.27 -10.73
C GLY A 7 13.89 1.02 -10.63
N THR A 8 14.50 0.51 -11.70
CA THR A 8 15.97 0.31 -11.82
C THR A 8 16.74 1.60 -12.15
N GLY A 9 16.03 2.70 -12.42
CA GLY A 9 16.51 4.08 -12.40
C GLY A 9 17.24 4.55 -13.66
N TRP A 10 16.56 5.30 -14.54
CA TRP A 10 17.18 6.33 -15.41
C TRP A 10 16.22 7.53 -15.64
N GLU A 11 14.93 7.32 -15.88
CA GLU A 11 13.89 8.37 -15.87
C GLU A 11 12.57 7.82 -15.29
N GLN A 12 12.21 8.25 -14.07
CA GLN A 12 10.99 7.84 -13.42
C GLN A 12 10.29 9.07 -12.83
N TYR A 13 9.03 9.27 -13.18
CA TYR A 13 8.16 10.25 -12.57
C TYR A 13 7.33 9.55 -11.50
N HIS A 14 7.40 10.07 -10.28
CA HIS A 14 6.60 9.59 -9.17
C HIS A 14 5.83 10.75 -8.56
N VAL A 15 4.51 10.57 -8.45
CA VAL A 15 3.63 11.52 -7.79
C VAL A 15 2.85 10.75 -6.74
N GLU A 16 2.97 11.19 -5.50
CA GLU A 16 2.20 10.65 -4.38
C GLU A 16 1.38 11.74 -3.69
N ALA A 17 0.17 11.38 -3.29
CA ALA A 17 -0.66 12.15 -2.40
C ALA A 17 -1.16 11.21 -1.31
N THR A 18 -0.67 11.39 -0.09
CA THR A 18 -1.07 10.60 1.07
C THR A 18 -1.69 11.50 2.13
N GLY A 19 -2.61 10.94 2.89
CA GLY A 19 -3.30 11.66 3.94
C GLY A 19 -3.90 10.71 4.95
N GLY A 20 -4.18 11.24 6.12
CA GLY A 20 -4.83 10.49 7.18
C GLY A 20 -5.42 11.40 8.23
N TYR A 21 -6.35 10.85 9.00
CA TYR A 21 -6.97 11.54 10.12
C TYR A 21 -7.15 10.57 11.28
N LEU A 22 -6.77 11.04 12.48
CA LEU A 22 -7.02 10.34 13.74
C LEU A 22 -8.15 11.06 14.46
N PHE A 23 -9.24 10.33 14.72
CA PHE A 23 -10.35 10.82 15.50
C PHE A 23 -10.06 10.64 16.99
N ASP A 24 -10.57 11.54 17.83
CA ASP A 24 -10.47 11.45 19.30
C ASP A 24 -11.06 10.14 19.86
N SER A 25 -11.90 9.45 19.08
CA SER A 25 -12.44 8.12 19.41
C SER A 25 -11.44 6.97 19.28
N GLY A 26 -10.20 7.23 18.86
CA GLY A 26 -9.20 6.20 18.57
C GLY A 26 -9.37 5.52 17.20
N VAL A 27 -10.34 5.97 16.40
CA VAL A 27 -10.47 5.56 14.99
C VAL A 27 -9.45 6.33 14.16
N SER A 28 -8.76 5.66 13.23
CA SER A 28 -7.90 6.31 12.24
C SER A 28 -8.36 5.96 10.83
N VAL A 29 -8.23 6.92 9.92
CA VAL A 29 -8.40 6.69 8.48
C VAL A 29 -7.14 7.12 7.76
N GLU A 30 -6.75 6.34 6.77
CA GLU A 30 -5.55 6.55 5.96
C GLU A 30 -5.94 6.38 4.49
N PHE A 31 -5.42 7.23 3.62
CA PHE A 31 -5.62 7.14 2.19
C PHE A 31 -4.38 7.59 1.43
N GLY A 32 -4.21 7.07 0.23
CA GLY A 32 -3.08 7.42 -0.61
C GLY A 32 -3.36 7.11 -2.07
N LEU A 33 -2.80 7.94 -2.93
CA LEU A 33 -2.78 7.78 -4.36
C LEU A 33 -1.33 7.92 -4.81
N HIS A 34 -0.80 6.88 -5.44
CA HIS A 34 0.54 6.88 -6.00
C HIS A 34 0.43 6.67 -7.50
N TYR A 35 1.11 7.51 -8.26
CA TYR A 35 1.30 7.34 -9.69
C TYR A 35 2.78 7.28 -9.98
N THR A 36 3.16 6.32 -10.79
CA THR A 36 4.54 6.14 -11.23
C THR A 36 4.56 5.87 -12.72
N GLU A 37 5.42 6.54 -13.46
CA GLU A 37 5.62 6.34 -14.90
C GLU A 37 7.12 6.35 -15.22
N GLY A 38 7.51 5.53 -16.19
CA GLY A 38 8.86 5.54 -16.76
C GLY A 38 9.53 4.17 -16.73
N ASP A 39 10.85 4.17 -16.55
CA ASP A 39 11.70 2.98 -16.58
C ASP A 39 11.51 2.14 -15.31
N MET A 40 10.44 1.33 -15.29
CA MET A 40 10.12 0.47 -14.16
C MET A 40 11.04 -0.77 -14.14
N ARG A 41 11.10 -1.42 -12.97
CA ARG A 41 11.93 -2.61 -12.74
C ARG A 41 11.65 -3.65 -13.84
N PHE A 42 12.72 -4.27 -14.36
CA PHE A 42 12.71 -5.24 -15.48
C PHE A 42 12.69 -4.66 -16.90
N ALA A 43 13.10 -3.40 -17.11
CA ALA A 43 13.19 -2.77 -18.43
C ALA A 43 11.83 -2.73 -19.15
N LEU A 44 10.77 -2.48 -18.37
CA LEU A 44 9.42 -2.33 -18.84
C LEU A 44 9.06 -0.85 -18.74
N ASP A 45 9.09 -0.15 -19.86
CA ASP A 45 8.40 1.14 -19.97
C ASP A 45 6.93 0.91 -19.63
N GLY A 46 6.41 1.72 -18.72
CA GLY A 46 5.02 1.59 -18.30
C GLY A 46 4.64 2.57 -17.22
N ASN A 47 3.42 2.38 -16.72
CA ASN A 47 2.87 3.17 -15.65
C ASN A 47 2.19 2.28 -14.61
N ALA A 48 2.17 2.78 -13.38
CA ALA A 48 1.51 2.15 -12.27
C ALA A 48 0.68 3.19 -11.54
N PHE A 49 -0.59 2.89 -11.33
CA PHE A 49 -1.46 3.65 -10.45
C PHE A 49 -1.79 2.78 -9.25
N GLN A 50 -1.59 3.30 -8.05
CA GLN A 50 -1.94 2.64 -6.81
C GLN A 50 -2.84 3.54 -5.97
N ALA A 51 -3.97 2.98 -5.54
CA ALA A 51 -4.85 3.61 -4.57
C ALA A 51 -4.88 2.76 -3.30
N LEU A 52 -4.72 3.41 -2.16
CA LEU A 52 -4.78 2.77 -0.85
C LEU A 52 -5.79 3.49 0.03
N ALA A 53 -6.54 2.69 0.79
CA ALA A 53 -7.47 3.16 1.80
C ALA A 53 -7.38 2.24 3.01
N GLY A 54 -7.29 2.82 4.20
CA GLY A 54 -7.11 2.11 5.45
C GLY A 54 -7.99 2.68 6.54
N VAL A 55 -8.45 1.79 7.41
CA VAL A 55 -9.10 2.14 8.68
C VAL A 55 -8.35 1.45 9.81
N GLY A 56 -8.18 2.15 10.92
CA GLY A 56 -7.61 1.62 12.13
C GLY A 56 -8.49 1.93 13.32
N TYR A 57 -8.36 1.11 14.36
CA TYR A 57 -8.99 1.36 15.64
C TYR A 57 -8.05 0.98 16.78
N GLU A 58 -7.87 1.90 17.71
CA GLU A 58 -7.18 1.68 18.96
C GLU A 58 -8.14 1.04 19.97
N ILE A 59 -7.94 -0.25 20.25
CA ILE A 59 -8.77 -1.00 21.20
C ILE A 59 -8.38 -0.63 22.63
N THR A 60 -7.07 -0.51 22.86
CA THR A 60 -6.44 -0.01 24.09
C THR A 60 -5.20 0.79 23.70
N PRO A 61 -4.63 1.63 24.58
CA PRO A 61 -3.46 2.47 24.26
C PRO A 61 -2.23 1.72 23.73
N ASP A 62 -2.21 0.41 23.96
CA ASP A 62 -1.13 -0.49 23.57
C ASP A 62 -1.60 -1.56 22.57
N LEU A 63 -2.81 -1.49 22.00
CA LEU A 63 -3.35 -2.45 21.02
C LEU A 63 -4.14 -1.75 19.92
N LYS A 64 -3.65 -1.85 18.68
CA LYS A 64 -4.27 -1.31 17.45
C LYS A 64 -4.63 -2.44 16.48
N VAL A 65 -5.82 -2.35 15.88
CA VAL A 65 -6.21 -3.15 14.71
C VAL A 65 -6.30 -2.26 13.48
N GLU A 66 -5.91 -2.79 12.33
CA GLU A 66 -5.95 -2.07 11.06
C GLU A 66 -6.47 -2.98 9.96
N ALA A 67 -7.33 -2.44 9.11
CA ALA A 67 -7.78 -3.06 7.89
C ALA A 67 -7.57 -2.08 6.74
N GLY A 68 -7.02 -2.55 5.64
CA GLY A 68 -6.76 -1.72 4.48
C GLY A 68 -7.02 -2.45 3.18
N TYR A 69 -7.26 -1.66 2.16
CA TYR A 69 -7.42 -2.10 0.79
C TYR A 69 -6.42 -1.36 -0.08
N VAL A 70 -5.78 -2.09 -0.97
CA VAL A 70 -4.83 -1.57 -1.94
C VAL A 70 -5.28 -2.04 -3.32
N TYR A 71 -5.50 -1.09 -4.21
CA TYR A 71 -5.71 -1.35 -5.62
C TYR A 71 -4.45 -0.93 -6.36
N THR A 72 -3.97 -1.77 -7.27
CA THR A 72 -2.88 -1.41 -8.17
C THR A 72 -3.29 -1.75 -9.60
N ASP A 73 -3.22 -0.76 -10.48
CA ASP A 73 -3.36 -0.91 -11.92
C ASP A 73 -1.98 -0.72 -12.55
N PHE A 74 -1.55 -1.69 -13.35
CA PHE A 74 -0.21 -1.70 -13.93
C PHE A 74 -0.30 -1.86 -15.44
N GLY A 75 0.12 -0.83 -16.16
CA GLY A 75 0.26 -0.82 -17.61
C GLY A 75 1.72 -0.98 -18.00
N THR A 76 2.00 -1.87 -18.95
CA THR A 76 3.32 -1.94 -19.59
C THR A 76 3.18 -1.81 -21.10
N VAL A 77 4.23 -1.33 -21.75
CA VAL A 77 4.28 -1.26 -23.22
C VAL A 77 4.55 -2.64 -23.84
N MET A 78 5.16 -3.56 -23.09
CA MET A 78 5.63 -4.85 -23.62
C MET A 78 4.65 -6.02 -23.37
N TRP A 79 3.93 -6.02 -22.26
CA TRP A 79 3.05 -7.11 -21.79
C TRP A 79 1.64 -6.63 -21.48
N ASP A 80 0.71 -7.57 -21.34
CA ASP A 80 -0.66 -7.28 -20.96
C ASP A 80 -0.74 -6.58 -19.59
N SER A 81 -1.57 -5.54 -19.53
CA SER A 81 -1.85 -4.80 -18.30
C SER A 81 -2.53 -5.72 -17.29
N TRP A 82 -2.19 -5.57 -16.01
CA TRP A 82 -2.80 -6.35 -14.94
C TRP A 82 -3.26 -5.47 -13.80
N GLN A 83 -4.27 -5.97 -13.10
CA GLN A 83 -4.85 -5.32 -11.92
C GLN A 83 -4.68 -6.22 -10.70
N SER A 84 -4.36 -5.62 -9.56
CA SER A 84 -4.41 -6.32 -8.27
C SER A 84 -5.27 -5.62 -7.26
N HIS A 85 -5.83 -6.46 -6.40
CA HIS A 85 -6.65 -6.11 -5.27
C HIS A 85 -6.05 -6.77 -4.04
N GLY A 86 -5.56 -5.95 -3.11
CA GLY A 86 -4.94 -6.38 -1.86
C GLY A 86 -5.81 -6.00 -0.68
N ILE A 87 -6.07 -6.96 0.21
CA ILE A 87 -6.62 -6.70 1.54
C ILE A 87 -5.48 -6.88 2.55
N LYS A 88 -5.24 -5.85 3.35
CA LYS A 88 -4.28 -5.82 4.45
C LYS A 88 -5.03 -5.90 5.76
N LEU A 89 -4.65 -6.82 6.63
CA LEU A 89 -5.10 -6.87 8.02
C LEU A 89 -3.88 -6.82 8.91
N ALA A 90 -3.88 -5.92 9.90
CA ALA A 90 -2.80 -5.82 10.86
C ALA A 90 -3.33 -5.74 12.31
N LEU A 91 -2.57 -6.36 13.20
CA LEU A 91 -2.73 -6.27 14.64
C LEU A 91 -1.39 -5.84 15.23
N THR A 92 -1.37 -4.73 15.95
CA THR A 92 -0.15 -4.17 16.56
C THR A 92 -0.36 -4.03 18.06
N LYS A 93 0.57 -4.58 18.85
CA LYS A 93 0.59 -4.54 20.31
C LYS A 93 1.90 -3.89 20.79
N GLU A 94 1.84 -2.87 21.62
CA GLU A 94 3.00 -2.38 22.37
C GLU A 94 3.16 -3.18 23.67
N ILE A 95 4.38 -3.64 23.96
CA ILE A 95 4.68 -4.51 25.12
C ILE A 95 5.50 -3.75 26.18
N GLY A 96 5.69 -2.44 25.99
CA GLY A 96 6.42 -1.54 26.89
C GLY A 96 7.82 -1.19 26.39
N GLY A 97 8.34 -0.04 26.84
CA GLY A 97 9.69 0.43 26.50
C GLY A 97 9.89 0.74 25.01
N GLY A 98 8.81 1.06 24.27
CA GLY A 98 8.85 1.27 22.83
C GLY A 98 8.97 -0.01 21.99
N THR A 99 8.84 -1.19 22.60
CA THR A 99 8.85 -2.46 21.86
C THR A 99 7.45 -2.80 21.36
N THR A 100 7.31 -2.96 20.05
CA THR A 100 6.04 -3.31 19.39
C THR A 100 6.09 -4.69 18.77
N PHE A 101 5.08 -5.51 19.04
CA PHE A 101 4.78 -6.73 18.29
C PHE A 101 3.69 -6.42 17.25
N GLY A 102 3.96 -6.69 15.98
CA GLY A 102 2.98 -6.51 14.90
C GLY A 102 2.82 -7.77 14.07
N GLN A 103 1.59 -8.22 13.88
CA GLN A 103 1.26 -9.24 12.88
C GLN A 103 0.54 -8.55 11.71
N ARG A 104 1.01 -8.81 10.48
CA ARG A 104 0.41 -8.28 9.25
C ARG A 104 0.13 -9.43 8.29
N ASN A 105 -1.11 -9.54 7.85
CA ASN A 105 -1.55 -10.51 6.85
C ASN A 105 -2.00 -9.76 5.59
N TYR A 106 -1.64 -10.30 4.43
CA TYR A 106 -1.98 -9.75 3.13
C TYR A 106 -2.64 -10.83 2.28
N LEU A 107 -3.80 -10.53 1.72
CA LEU A 107 -4.43 -11.34 0.68
C LEU A 107 -4.45 -10.51 -0.59
N ASN A 108 -3.72 -10.95 -1.62
CA ASN A 108 -3.66 -10.27 -2.90
C ASN A 108 -4.25 -11.17 -3.99
N LEU A 109 -5.24 -10.63 -4.71
CA LEU A 109 -5.80 -11.24 -5.91
C LEU A 109 -5.25 -10.46 -7.11
N HIS A 110 -4.71 -11.20 -8.09
CA HIS A 110 -4.21 -10.64 -9.33
C HIS A 110 -5.09 -11.12 -10.47
N ASN A 111 -5.52 -10.19 -11.33
CA ASN A 111 -6.22 -10.50 -12.56
C ASN A 111 -5.41 -9.91 -13.73
N GLY A 112 -4.83 -10.78 -14.54
CA GLY A 112 -4.14 -10.41 -15.78
C GLY A 112 -5.06 -10.60 -16.97
N TYR A 113 -4.99 -9.71 -17.94
CA TYR A 113 -5.61 -9.88 -19.25
C TYR A 113 -4.68 -10.63 -20.20
#